data_AF-A0A928RCP2-F1
#
_entry.id   AF-A0A928RCP2-F1
#
_cell.length_a   1.000
_cell.length_b   1.000
_cell.length_c   1.000
_cell.angle_alpha   90.00
_cell.angle_beta   90.00
_cell.angle_gamma   90.00
#
_symmetry.space_group_name_H-M   'P 1'
#
loop_
_entity.id
_entity.type
_entity.pdbx_description
1 polymer ?
#
loop_
_entity_poly.entity_id
_entity_poly.type
_entity_poly.pdbx_seq_one_letter_code
_entity_poly.pdbx_strand_id
1 'polypeptide(L)'
;MIEREIVDRVPTYPGRYKLTPVEGQPDLFDFERADEPLVEGSPLNKATLDSIIQSRLTGRYYEPAVTRTKGETLTLTANPIPSSGWTDVTKTGAKNNGYELVTTPTYSNDYPDKAVDGNASSYFYSAEALRPYFIIKLPEPITVKKIITKTMIGGGGTGVYSFWGSNDGETWDKLLGFSVSESNYEEIERTLTTTGKYSQYKLDVGGTFQLHVATLAISEYSFETYTNAYTLVYNVPSIWTVGQRVLVFIPPETPTVGIMENTLNGIPINTILLAGKRYELRYTGTSFAVKEV
;
A
#
# COMPACT_ATOMS: atom_id res chain seq x y z
N MET A 1 33.01 -18.96 13.35
CA MET A 1 33.07 -20.30 12.74
C MET A 1 34.33 -20.36 11.89
N ILE A 2 35.10 -21.44 11.98
CA ILE A 2 36.26 -21.65 11.09
C ILE A 2 35.71 -22.26 9.80
N GLU A 3 35.84 -21.53 8.69
CA GLU A 3 35.44 -22.01 7.37
C GLU A 3 36.53 -22.96 6.87
N ARG A 4 36.23 -24.26 6.75
CA ARG A 4 37.12 -25.23 6.11
C ARG A 4 36.79 -25.28 4.62
N GLU A 5 37.79 -25.08 3.78
CA GLU A 5 37.68 -25.14 2.32
C GLU A 5 37.41 -26.58 1.87
N ILE A 6 36.36 -26.78 1.06
CA ILE A 6 36.02 -28.08 0.45
C ILE A 6 36.66 -28.13 -0.94
N VAL A 7 37.51 -29.13 -1.17
CA VAL A 7 38.28 -29.28 -2.41
C VAL A 7 37.81 -30.52 -3.17
N ASP A 8 37.62 -30.40 -4.48
CA ASP A 8 37.26 -31.53 -5.32
C ASP A 8 38.43 -32.50 -5.50
N ARG A 9 38.12 -33.81 -5.54
CA ARG A 9 39.10 -34.85 -5.85
C ARG A 9 39.47 -34.77 -7.32
N VAL A 10 40.76 -34.69 -7.64
CA VAL A 10 41.26 -34.69 -9.01
C VAL A 10 41.94 -36.04 -9.30
N PRO A 11 41.30 -36.94 -10.08
CA PRO A 11 41.88 -38.24 -10.39
C PRO A 11 43.02 -38.11 -11.40
N THR A 12 44.12 -38.81 -11.17
CA THR A 12 45.27 -38.84 -12.09
C THR A 12 44.91 -39.52 -13.42
N TYR A 13 44.03 -40.54 -13.38
CA TYR A 13 43.54 -41.23 -14.57
C TYR A 13 42.01 -41.39 -14.50
N PRO A 14 41.24 -40.41 -15.01
CA PRO A 14 39.78 -40.47 -14.98
C PRO A 14 39.23 -41.76 -15.63
N GLY A 15 38.28 -42.41 -14.97
CA GLY A 15 37.55 -43.56 -15.51
C GLY A 15 38.28 -44.92 -15.45
N ARG A 16 39.44 -45.01 -14.78
CA ARG A 16 40.14 -46.30 -14.59
C ARG A 16 39.78 -46.97 -13.27
N TYR A 17 39.60 -48.28 -13.34
CA TYR A 17 39.26 -49.12 -12.20
C TYR A 17 40.14 -50.37 -12.20
N LYS A 18 40.46 -50.84 -11.00
CA LYS A 18 41.16 -52.10 -10.76
C LYS A 18 40.11 -53.14 -10.39
N LEU A 19 40.16 -54.26 -11.09
CA LEU A 19 39.40 -55.45 -10.77
C LEU A 19 40.33 -56.42 -10.06
N THR A 20 40.00 -56.79 -8.82
CA THR A 20 40.76 -57.80 -8.06
C THR A 20 39.88 -59.03 -7.92
N PRO A 21 40.26 -60.22 -8.42
CA PRO A 21 39.47 -61.43 -8.25
C PRO A 21 39.25 -61.72 -6.76
N VAL A 22 38.01 -62.09 -6.39
CA VAL A 22 37.69 -62.50 -5.02
C VAL A 22 38.08 -63.96 -4.85
N GLU A 23 39.00 -64.22 -3.92
CA GLU A 23 39.57 -65.56 -3.72
C GLU A 23 38.48 -66.59 -3.39
N GLY A 24 38.48 -67.71 -4.11
CA GLY A 24 37.52 -68.80 -3.93
C GLY A 24 36.16 -68.60 -4.60
N GLN A 25 35.92 -67.47 -5.29
CA GLN A 25 34.68 -67.22 -6.02
C GLN A 25 34.96 -66.98 -7.52
N PRO A 26 34.66 -67.97 -8.41
CA PRO A 26 34.85 -67.78 -9.83
C PRO A 26 33.97 -66.63 -10.33
N ASP A 27 34.53 -65.82 -11.22
CA ASP A 27 33.87 -64.68 -11.87
C ASP A 27 33.42 -63.54 -10.93
N LEU A 28 33.86 -63.52 -9.66
CA LEU A 28 33.65 -62.39 -8.76
C LEU A 28 34.91 -61.55 -8.62
N PHE A 29 34.75 -60.23 -8.71
CA PHE A 29 35.84 -59.26 -8.62
C PHE A 29 35.44 -58.09 -7.72
N ASP A 30 36.36 -57.66 -6.87
CA ASP A 30 36.28 -56.38 -6.18
C ASP A 30 36.62 -55.24 -7.15
N PHE A 31 35.82 -54.19 -7.10
CA PHE A 31 35.92 -53.03 -8.00
C PHE A 31 36.39 -51.81 -7.22
N GLU A 32 37.64 -51.42 -7.43
CA GLU A 32 38.23 -50.23 -6.80
C GLU A 32 38.66 -49.24 -7.89
N ARG A 33 38.63 -47.93 -7.60
CA ARG A 33 39.20 -46.95 -8.54
C ARG A 33 40.71 -47.15 -8.60
N ALA A 34 41.25 -47.24 -9.81
CA ALA A 34 42.70 -47.40 -10.02
C ALA A 34 43.37 -46.02 -10.04
N ASP A 35 43.16 -45.20 -9.00
CA ASP A 35 43.71 -43.86 -8.94
C ASP A 35 44.41 -43.53 -7.60
N GLU A 36 45.67 -43.11 -7.72
CA GLU A 36 46.32 -42.23 -6.74
C GLU A 36 45.97 -40.79 -7.16
N PRO A 37 45.01 -40.12 -6.50
CA PRO A 37 44.54 -38.82 -6.95
C PRO A 37 45.62 -37.75 -6.78
N LEU A 38 45.74 -36.84 -7.76
CA LEU A 38 46.62 -35.65 -7.66
C LEU A 38 46.19 -34.72 -6.53
N VAL A 39 44.89 -34.71 -6.23
CA VAL A 39 44.29 -34.02 -5.08
C VAL A 39 43.30 -34.99 -4.45
N GLU A 40 43.56 -35.38 -3.20
CA GLU A 40 42.75 -36.37 -2.47
C GLU A 40 41.26 -35.98 -2.40
N GLY A 41 40.99 -34.66 -2.34
CA GLY A 41 39.65 -34.09 -2.26
C GLY A 41 38.98 -34.34 -0.91
N SER A 42 37.87 -33.66 -0.66
CA SER A 42 37.03 -33.91 0.51
C SER A 42 36.04 -35.06 0.24
N PRO A 43 35.57 -35.79 1.27
CA PRO A 43 34.58 -36.87 1.10
C PRO A 43 33.29 -36.43 0.39
N LEU A 44 32.91 -35.15 0.56
CA LEU A 44 31.87 -34.50 -0.25
C LEU A 44 32.54 -33.68 -1.35
N ASN A 45 32.12 -33.87 -2.60
CA ASN A 45 32.54 -32.96 -3.68
C ASN A 45 31.84 -31.60 -3.52
N LYS A 46 32.51 -30.54 -3.99
CA LYS A 46 32.06 -29.17 -3.84
C LYS A 46 30.71 -28.95 -4.50
N ALA A 47 30.48 -29.54 -5.67
CA ALA A 47 29.20 -29.45 -6.38
C ALA A 47 28.01 -29.98 -5.56
N THR A 48 28.19 -31.10 -4.85
CA THR A 48 27.16 -31.67 -3.97
C THR A 48 26.94 -30.78 -2.75
N LEU A 49 28.01 -30.27 -2.14
CA LEU A 49 27.88 -29.33 -1.02
C LEU A 49 27.17 -28.03 -1.43
N ASP A 50 27.57 -27.44 -2.56
CA ASP A 50 26.97 -26.23 -3.12
C ASP A 50 25.47 -26.45 -3.39
N SER A 51 25.08 -27.64 -3.88
CA SER A 51 23.67 -28.01 -4.08
C SER A 51 22.88 -28.07 -2.76
N ILE A 52 23.51 -28.53 -1.67
CA ILE A 52 22.90 -28.53 -0.34
C ILE A 52 22.77 -27.10 0.18
N ILE A 53 23.78 -26.25 0.00
CA ILE A 53 23.75 -24.84 0.42
C ILE A 53 22.61 -24.08 -0.25
N GLN A 54 22.35 -24.30 -1.55
CA GLN A 54 21.18 -23.73 -2.24
C GLN A 54 19.85 -24.22 -1.65
N SER A 55 19.79 -25.45 -1.12
CA SER A 55 18.59 -25.99 -0.44
C SER A 55 18.37 -25.46 0.99
N ARG A 56 19.35 -24.77 1.60
CA ARG A 56 19.23 -24.26 2.99
C ARG A 56 18.26 -23.10 3.18
N LEU A 57 17.67 -22.58 2.09
CA LEU A 57 16.65 -21.53 2.16
C LEU A 57 15.25 -22.07 2.50
N THR A 58 15.02 -23.35 2.22
CA THR A 58 13.84 -24.06 2.70
C THR A 58 14.00 -24.38 4.19
N GLY A 59 13.19 -23.76 5.05
CA GLY A 59 13.10 -24.08 6.48
C GLY A 59 13.72 -23.06 7.45
N ARG A 60 14.23 -21.91 6.98
CA ARG A 60 14.62 -20.79 7.85
C ARG A 60 13.61 -19.66 7.75
N TYR A 61 13.24 -19.09 8.90
CA TYR A 61 12.43 -17.88 8.94
C TYR A 61 13.32 -16.66 8.72
N TYR A 62 12.87 -15.79 7.83
CA TYR A 62 13.53 -14.53 7.55
C TYR A 62 12.66 -13.36 8.01
N GLU A 63 13.30 -12.40 8.67
CA GLU A 63 12.74 -11.09 9.00
C GLU A 63 13.30 -10.07 7.99
N PRO A 64 12.52 -9.69 6.96
CA PRO A 64 13.00 -8.73 5.97
C PRO A 64 13.07 -7.32 6.57
N ALA A 65 14.10 -6.57 6.20
CA ALA A 65 14.09 -5.12 6.39
C ALA A 65 13.08 -4.52 5.40
N VAL A 66 12.13 -3.73 5.89
CA VAL A 66 11.09 -3.11 5.06
C VAL A 66 11.50 -1.68 4.76
N THR A 67 11.76 -1.37 3.50
CA THR A 67 11.85 0.02 3.04
C THR A 67 10.54 0.38 2.35
N ARG A 68 10.02 1.56 2.66
CA ARG A 68 8.71 2.00 2.17
C ARG A 68 8.89 3.21 1.28
N THR A 69 8.38 3.13 0.06
CA THR A 69 8.34 4.25 -0.87
C THR A 69 6.89 4.62 -1.12
N LYS A 70 6.55 5.91 -0.98
CA LYS A 70 5.19 6.41 -1.23
C LYS A 70 4.87 6.26 -2.73
N GLY A 71 3.79 5.56 -3.06
CA GLY A 71 3.30 5.40 -4.42
C GLY A 71 2.34 6.51 -4.84
N GLU A 72 1.99 6.57 -6.11
CA GLU A 72 0.94 7.46 -6.63
C GLU A 72 -0.46 6.98 -6.19
N THR A 73 -1.34 7.95 -5.94
CA THR A 73 -2.68 7.78 -5.36
C THR A 73 -3.65 7.08 -6.32
N LEU A 74 -4.45 6.10 -5.85
CA LEU A 74 -5.65 5.65 -6.59
C LEU A 74 -6.85 5.27 -5.70
N THR A 75 -7.98 5.87 -6.10
CA THR A 75 -9.44 5.74 -5.85
C THR A 75 -10.00 5.27 -4.50
N LEU A 76 -10.68 6.21 -3.84
CA LEU A 76 -11.65 6.05 -2.74
C LEU A 76 -12.83 5.13 -3.11
N THR A 77 -13.07 4.06 -2.35
CA THR A 77 -14.35 3.31 -2.37
C THR A 77 -15.15 3.60 -1.12
N ALA A 78 -15.72 4.80 -1.07
CA ALA A 78 -16.99 5.17 -0.45
C ALA A 78 -17.06 6.70 -0.54
N ASN A 79 -17.65 7.21 -1.62
CA ASN A 79 -18.13 8.58 -1.60
C ASN A 79 -19.32 8.57 -0.61
N PRO A 80 -19.28 9.30 0.52
CA PRO A 80 -20.44 9.39 1.41
C PRO A 80 -21.62 10.08 0.72
N ILE A 81 -21.43 10.56 -0.50
CA ILE A 81 -22.46 11.12 -1.37
C ILE A 81 -23.08 10.00 -2.22
N PRO A 82 -24.41 9.87 -2.22
CA PRO A 82 -25.08 8.75 -2.87
C PRO A 82 -24.83 8.72 -4.38
N SER A 83 -24.38 7.55 -4.86
CA SER A 83 -24.14 7.29 -6.29
C SER A 83 -25.40 7.27 -7.14
N SER A 84 -26.58 7.14 -6.50
CA SER A 84 -27.89 7.17 -7.16
C SER A 84 -28.39 8.58 -7.48
N GLY A 85 -27.60 9.63 -7.19
CA GLY A 85 -27.96 11.04 -7.42
C GLY A 85 -28.91 11.59 -6.35
N TRP A 86 -28.95 12.89 -6.13
CA TRP A 86 -29.78 13.49 -5.07
C TRP A 86 -31.26 13.60 -5.47
N THR A 87 -32.17 13.36 -4.54
CA THR A 87 -33.60 13.64 -4.71
C THR A 87 -33.95 14.99 -4.08
N ASP A 88 -35.01 15.63 -4.55
CA ASP A 88 -35.47 16.91 -3.99
C ASP A 88 -34.38 18.01 -4.01
N VAL A 89 -33.78 18.24 -5.19
CA VAL A 89 -32.73 19.25 -5.40
C VAL A 89 -33.35 20.65 -5.41
N THR A 90 -33.76 21.12 -4.24
CA THR A 90 -34.05 22.55 -4.02
C THR A 90 -32.75 23.32 -3.85
N LYS A 91 -32.78 24.64 -4.07
CA LYS A 91 -31.65 25.57 -3.94
C LYS A 91 -30.91 25.49 -2.58
N THR A 92 -31.56 24.88 -1.60
CA THR A 92 -31.06 24.55 -0.27
C THR A 92 -31.73 23.26 0.20
N GLY A 93 -31.03 22.37 0.90
CA GLY A 93 -31.68 21.21 1.54
C GLY A 93 -31.83 19.97 0.66
N ALA A 94 -30.93 19.76 -0.32
CA ALA A 94 -30.95 18.55 -1.16
C ALA A 94 -30.79 17.28 -0.29
N LYS A 95 -31.64 16.28 -0.51
CA LYS A 95 -31.77 15.10 0.36
C LYS A 95 -31.73 13.79 -0.39
N ASN A 96 -31.04 12.80 0.14
CA ASN A 96 -31.12 11.44 -0.38
C ASN A 96 -30.70 10.45 0.70
N ASN A 97 -31.48 9.39 0.93
CA ASN A 97 -31.10 8.25 1.80
C ASN A 97 -30.54 8.67 3.16
N GLY A 98 -31.15 9.67 3.80
CA GLY A 98 -30.74 10.18 5.12
C GLY A 98 -29.58 11.19 5.11
N TYR A 99 -28.99 11.46 3.96
CA TYR A 99 -28.06 12.57 3.77
C TYR A 99 -28.81 13.87 3.47
N GLU A 100 -28.28 14.99 3.95
CA GLU A 100 -28.82 16.33 3.67
C GLU A 100 -27.69 17.33 3.39
N LEU A 101 -27.82 18.12 2.33
CA LEU A 101 -26.93 19.25 2.03
C LEU A 101 -27.58 20.55 2.48
N VAL A 102 -26.90 21.30 3.34
CA VAL A 102 -27.35 22.62 3.80
C VAL A 102 -26.32 23.66 3.44
N THR A 103 -26.75 24.76 2.83
CA THR A 103 -25.83 25.80 2.36
C THR A 103 -26.34 27.17 2.73
N THR A 104 -25.47 28.17 2.70
CA THR A 104 -25.93 29.55 2.53
C THR A 104 -26.76 29.70 1.25
N PRO A 105 -27.65 30.71 1.16
CA PRO A 105 -28.50 30.93 -0.01
C PRO A 105 -27.72 30.90 -1.33
N THR A 106 -28.31 30.32 -2.37
CA THR A 106 -27.70 30.19 -3.70
C THR A 106 -28.30 31.18 -4.71
N TYR A 107 -27.62 31.39 -5.84
CA TYR A 107 -28.23 32.06 -6.98
C TYR A 107 -29.28 31.18 -7.64
N SER A 108 -30.04 31.78 -8.57
CA SER A 108 -31.26 31.19 -9.09
C SER A 108 -31.10 29.89 -9.89
N ASN A 109 -29.87 29.51 -10.26
CA ASN A 109 -29.53 28.34 -11.07
C ASN A 109 -28.43 27.44 -10.44
N ASP A 110 -28.04 27.70 -9.19
CA ASP A 110 -27.00 26.95 -8.49
C ASP A 110 -27.57 25.91 -7.52
N TYR A 111 -26.95 24.73 -7.55
CA TYR A 111 -27.42 23.56 -6.82
C TYR A 111 -26.29 23.00 -5.92
N PRO A 112 -26.59 22.69 -4.63
CA PRO A 112 -25.60 22.17 -3.67
C PRO A 112 -24.96 20.84 -4.04
N ASP A 113 -25.66 19.97 -4.76
CA ASP A 113 -25.19 18.65 -5.16
C ASP A 113 -23.93 18.70 -6.04
N LYS A 114 -23.74 19.77 -6.81
CA LYS A 114 -22.54 19.98 -7.63
C LYS A 114 -21.24 20.09 -6.85
N ALA A 115 -21.29 20.39 -5.55
CA ALA A 115 -20.09 20.38 -4.71
C ALA A 115 -19.54 18.97 -4.47
N VAL A 116 -20.37 17.96 -4.69
CA VAL A 116 -20.17 16.61 -4.14
C VAL A 116 -20.47 15.49 -5.14
N ASP A 117 -20.78 15.84 -6.39
CA ASP A 117 -21.15 14.91 -7.46
C ASP A 117 -19.97 14.11 -8.05
N GLY A 118 -18.75 14.40 -7.62
CA GLY A 118 -17.53 13.76 -8.12
C GLY A 118 -17.08 14.24 -9.50
N ASN A 119 -17.70 15.29 -10.04
CA ASN A 119 -17.30 15.92 -11.30
C ASN A 119 -16.64 17.28 -11.02
N ALA A 120 -15.31 17.30 -11.05
CA ALA A 120 -14.51 18.52 -10.79
C ALA A 120 -14.69 19.66 -11.82
N SER A 121 -15.54 19.48 -12.84
CA SER A 121 -15.94 20.50 -13.82
C SER A 121 -17.29 21.15 -13.49
N SER A 122 -18.12 20.54 -12.64
CA SER A 122 -19.29 21.17 -12.02
C SER A 122 -18.91 21.80 -10.70
N TYR A 123 -19.67 22.81 -10.29
CA TYR A 123 -19.46 23.48 -9.01
C TYR A 123 -20.74 24.05 -8.42
N PHE A 124 -20.78 24.07 -7.10
CA PHE A 124 -21.71 24.84 -6.29
C PHE A 124 -21.19 26.27 -6.12
N TYR A 125 -22.12 27.22 -6.09
CA TYR A 125 -21.85 28.64 -5.92
C TYR A 125 -22.89 29.26 -4.97
N SER A 126 -22.43 29.93 -3.92
CA SER A 126 -23.33 30.66 -3.01
C SER A 126 -23.54 32.11 -3.44
N ALA A 127 -24.67 32.70 -3.02
CA ALA A 127 -24.78 34.15 -2.95
C ALA A 127 -23.67 34.72 -2.06
N GLU A 128 -23.32 35.99 -2.29
CA GLU A 128 -22.39 36.71 -1.41
C GLU A 128 -23.02 36.83 -0.02
N ALA A 129 -22.29 36.40 1.01
CA ALA A 129 -22.75 36.47 2.38
C ALA A 129 -21.57 36.65 3.33
N LEU A 130 -21.86 37.10 4.56
CA LEU A 130 -20.91 37.01 5.65
C LEU A 130 -20.77 35.54 6.08
N ARG A 131 -19.56 34.99 5.95
CA ARG A 131 -19.21 33.60 6.27
C ARG A 131 -20.11 32.57 5.56
N PRO A 132 -20.10 32.53 4.22
CA PRO A 132 -20.88 31.55 3.48
C PRO A 132 -20.40 30.14 3.81
N TYR A 133 -21.31 29.16 3.75
CA TYR A 133 -21.04 27.80 4.20
C TYR A 133 -21.72 26.75 3.33
N PHE A 134 -21.15 25.55 3.41
CA PHE A 134 -21.67 24.30 2.88
C PHE A 134 -21.57 23.22 3.96
N ILE A 135 -22.68 22.54 4.25
CA ILE A 135 -22.80 21.53 5.29
C ILE A 135 -23.27 20.22 4.66
N ILE A 136 -22.57 19.15 5.00
CA ILE A 136 -23.00 17.77 4.76
C ILE A 136 -23.52 17.23 6.09
N LYS A 137 -24.79 16.85 6.13
CA LYS A 137 -25.34 16.05 7.22
C LYS A 137 -25.41 14.59 6.80
N LEU A 138 -24.91 13.74 7.68
CA LEU A 138 -24.81 12.32 7.48
C LEU A 138 -25.90 11.62 8.30
N PRO A 139 -26.42 10.47 7.83
CA PRO A 139 -27.39 9.68 8.59
C PRO A 139 -26.79 9.14 9.90
N GLU A 140 -25.48 8.89 9.93
CA GLU A 140 -24.75 8.40 11.09
C GLU A 140 -23.43 9.16 11.29
N PRO A 141 -23.00 9.40 12.55
CA PRO A 141 -21.71 10.04 12.82
C PRO A 141 -20.51 9.20 12.35
N ILE A 142 -19.57 9.83 11.67
CA ILE A 142 -18.31 9.22 11.19
C ILE A 142 -17.11 9.93 11.79
N THR A 143 -15.90 9.37 11.67
CA THR A 143 -14.65 10.07 12.02
C THR A 143 -13.87 10.43 10.76
N VAL A 144 -14.07 11.64 10.24
CA VAL A 144 -13.28 12.15 9.11
C VAL A 144 -11.83 12.36 9.53
N LYS A 145 -10.89 11.93 8.68
CA LYS A 145 -9.44 12.11 8.84
C LYS A 145 -8.81 12.92 7.71
N LYS A 146 -9.43 12.90 6.53
CA LYS A 146 -8.98 13.65 5.35
C LYS A 146 -10.15 14.32 4.65
N ILE A 147 -9.84 15.44 4.00
CA ILE A 147 -10.74 16.12 3.07
C ILE A 147 -10.04 16.32 1.74
N ILE A 148 -10.80 16.22 0.65
CA ILE A 148 -10.38 16.68 -0.67
C ILE A 148 -11.25 17.87 -1.01
N THR A 149 -10.63 18.98 -1.37
CA THR A 149 -11.35 20.17 -1.78
C THR A 149 -10.82 20.73 -3.09
N LYS A 150 -11.73 21.15 -3.97
CA LYS A 150 -11.44 22.06 -5.07
C LYS A 150 -12.36 23.26 -4.91
N THR A 151 -11.78 24.37 -4.44
CA THR A 151 -12.51 25.54 -3.94
C THR A 151 -11.90 26.81 -4.47
N MET A 152 -12.71 27.84 -4.63
CA MET A 152 -12.24 29.21 -4.85
C MET A 152 -13.10 30.21 -4.09
N ILE A 153 -12.70 31.47 -4.07
CA ILE A 153 -13.53 32.57 -3.56
C ILE A 153 -13.97 33.41 -4.75
N GLY A 154 -15.24 33.81 -4.77
CA GLY A 154 -15.72 34.86 -5.67
C GLY A 154 -15.67 36.23 -4.99
N GLY A 155 -15.33 37.27 -5.76
CA GLY A 155 -15.31 38.66 -5.30
C GLY A 155 -13.93 39.27 -5.05
N GLY A 156 -12.85 38.56 -5.41
CA GLY A 156 -11.47 39.04 -5.25
C GLY A 156 -10.89 38.90 -3.84
N GLY A 157 -9.55 38.74 -3.75
CA GLY A 157 -8.81 38.79 -2.49
C GLY A 157 -8.26 37.45 -1.98
N THR A 158 -8.22 37.28 -0.65
CA THR A 158 -7.74 36.07 0.03
C THR A 158 -8.70 35.74 1.17
N GLY A 159 -9.18 34.49 1.19
CA GLY A 159 -10.12 33.97 2.17
C GLY A 159 -9.49 32.86 2.98
N VAL A 160 -9.97 32.67 4.21
CA VAL A 160 -9.56 31.55 5.07
C VAL A 160 -10.73 30.59 5.17
N TYR A 161 -10.59 29.43 4.54
CA TYR A 161 -11.53 28.34 4.71
C TYR A 161 -11.30 27.66 6.05
N SER A 162 -12.39 27.27 6.70
CA SER A 162 -12.35 26.42 7.89
C SER A 162 -13.29 25.23 7.72
N PHE A 163 -12.81 24.08 8.18
CA PHE A 163 -13.56 22.84 8.19
C PHE A 163 -13.91 22.48 9.63
N TRP A 164 -15.17 22.13 9.87
CA TRP A 164 -15.74 21.96 11.19
C TRP A 164 -16.53 20.66 11.31
N GLY A 165 -16.60 20.12 12.52
CA GLY A 165 -17.45 18.99 12.88
C GLY A 165 -18.48 19.38 13.94
N SER A 166 -19.68 18.80 13.87
CA SER A 166 -20.75 19.00 14.86
C SER A 166 -21.68 17.78 14.94
N ASN A 167 -22.30 17.58 16.10
CA ASN A 167 -23.37 16.59 16.29
C ASN A 167 -24.76 17.23 16.47
N ASP A 168 -24.82 18.52 16.80
CA ASP A 168 -26.06 19.26 17.10
C ASP A 168 -26.39 20.34 16.06
N GLY A 169 -25.40 20.75 15.25
CA GLY A 169 -25.52 21.86 14.30
C GLY A 169 -25.33 23.25 14.92
N GLU A 170 -25.17 23.34 16.25
CA GLU A 170 -25.04 24.59 17.01
C GLU A 170 -23.60 24.77 17.50
N THR A 171 -23.02 23.72 18.05
CA THR A 171 -21.65 23.68 18.58
C THR A 171 -20.73 23.09 17.52
N TRP A 172 -19.65 23.79 17.18
CA TRP A 172 -18.75 23.42 16.08
C TRP A 172 -17.30 23.33 16.54
N ASP A 173 -16.71 22.15 16.37
CA ASP A 173 -15.29 21.91 16.61
C ASP A 173 -14.49 22.18 15.34
N LYS A 174 -13.46 23.02 15.43
CA LYS A 174 -12.59 23.31 14.28
C LYS A 174 -11.65 22.14 14.02
N LEU A 175 -11.75 21.56 12.83
CA LEU A 175 -10.95 20.40 12.42
C LEU A 175 -9.75 20.78 11.54
N LEU A 176 -9.91 21.85 10.74
CA LEU A 176 -8.86 22.38 9.87
C LEU A 176 -9.12 23.85 9.51
N GLY A 177 -8.06 24.58 9.21
CA GLY A 177 -8.14 25.89 8.54
C GLY A 177 -7.08 26.00 7.45
N PHE A 178 -7.42 26.60 6.31
CA PHE A 178 -6.49 26.79 5.20
C PHE A 178 -6.83 28.05 4.39
N SER A 179 -5.80 28.74 3.90
CA SER A 179 -5.98 29.92 3.05
C SER A 179 -6.18 29.53 1.60
N VAL A 180 -7.05 30.26 0.89
CA VAL A 180 -7.18 30.17 -0.57
C VAL A 180 -7.22 31.58 -1.18
N SER A 181 -6.77 31.67 -2.42
CA SER A 181 -6.89 32.87 -3.25
C SER A 181 -7.74 32.57 -4.48
N GLU A 182 -8.21 33.62 -5.15
CA GLU A 182 -9.01 33.54 -6.39
C GLU A 182 -8.30 32.77 -7.53
N SER A 183 -6.95 32.70 -7.50
CA SER A 183 -6.12 31.99 -8.47
C SER A 183 -5.94 30.49 -8.20
N ASN A 184 -6.33 29.99 -7.02
CA ASN A 184 -6.01 28.64 -6.56
C ASN A 184 -7.22 27.71 -6.70
N TYR A 185 -7.54 27.32 -7.93
CA TYR A 185 -8.63 26.39 -8.24
C TYR A 185 -8.12 24.96 -8.53
N GLU A 186 -7.31 24.46 -7.60
CA GLU A 186 -6.72 23.13 -7.66
C GLU A 186 -7.41 22.18 -6.70
N GLU A 187 -7.45 20.90 -7.06
CA GLU A 187 -7.91 19.85 -6.15
C GLU A 187 -6.79 19.52 -5.15
N ILE A 188 -7.08 19.71 -3.86
CA ILE A 188 -6.09 19.56 -2.80
C ILE A 188 -6.63 18.63 -1.73
N GLU A 189 -5.87 17.57 -1.46
CA GLU A 189 -6.07 16.71 -0.31
C GLU A 189 -5.43 17.31 0.94
N ARG A 190 -6.14 17.29 2.07
CA ARG A 190 -5.63 17.75 3.37
C ARG A 190 -5.92 16.73 4.47
N THR A 191 -4.92 16.50 5.30
CA THR A 191 -5.05 15.74 6.55
C THR A 191 -5.56 16.65 7.65
N LEU A 192 -6.58 16.21 8.40
CA LEU A 192 -7.10 16.97 9.54
C LEU A 192 -6.11 16.93 10.71
N THR A 193 -5.90 18.07 11.35
CA THR A 193 -5.03 18.20 12.54
C THR A 193 -5.73 17.77 13.82
N THR A 194 -7.07 17.80 13.80
CA THR A 194 -7.95 17.38 14.89
C THR A 194 -9.03 16.50 14.29
N THR A 195 -9.35 15.38 14.95
CA THR A 195 -10.41 14.46 14.50
C THR A 195 -11.43 14.24 15.62
N GLY A 196 -12.64 13.88 15.23
CA GLY A 196 -13.74 13.58 16.15
C GLY A 196 -14.88 12.92 15.38
N LYS A 197 -15.81 12.30 16.12
CA LYS A 197 -16.94 11.58 15.53
C LYS A 197 -18.16 12.51 15.43
N TYR A 198 -18.54 12.89 14.20
CA TYR A 198 -19.55 13.92 13.93
C TYR A 198 -20.57 13.46 12.88
N SER A 199 -21.84 13.85 13.04
CA SER A 199 -22.90 13.67 12.04
C SER A 199 -23.01 14.84 11.05
N GLN A 200 -22.38 15.98 11.33
CA GLN A 200 -22.41 17.16 10.47
C GLN A 200 -21.00 17.70 10.23
N TYR A 201 -20.70 18.00 8.97
CA TYR A 201 -19.44 18.59 8.56
C TYR A 201 -19.68 19.87 7.77
N LYS A 202 -19.03 20.95 8.18
CA LYS A 202 -19.19 22.28 7.59
C LYS A 202 -17.87 22.76 6.98
N LEU A 203 -17.95 23.23 5.76
CA LEU A 203 -16.94 24.05 5.12
C LEU A 203 -17.46 25.50 5.08
N ASP A 204 -16.74 26.44 5.67
CA ASP A 204 -17.04 27.88 5.56
C ASP A 204 -15.80 28.67 5.12
N VAL A 205 -15.99 29.90 4.67
CA VAL A 205 -14.91 30.85 4.43
C VAL A 205 -15.10 32.10 5.27
N GLY A 206 -14.07 32.53 5.98
CA GLY A 206 -14.10 33.74 6.80
C GLY A 206 -14.14 35.01 5.96
N GLY A 207 -15.04 35.94 6.30
CA GLY A 207 -15.23 37.22 5.59
C GLY A 207 -16.54 37.27 4.80
N THR A 208 -16.71 38.32 4.01
CA THR A 208 -17.84 38.46 3.08
C THR A 208 -17.38 38.04 1.69
N PHE A 209 -17.83 36.86 1.25
CA PHE A 209 -17.39 36.24 0.01
C PHE A 209 -18.52 35.45 -0.62
N GLN A 210 -18.30 35.00 -1.85
CA GLN A 210 -19.04 33.89 -2.45
C GLN A 210 -18.26 32.59 -2.26
N LEU A 211 -18.94 31.53 -1.82
CA LEU A 211 -18.37 30.21 -1.64
C LEU A 211 -18.51 29.41 -2.94
N HIS A 212 -17.37 29.00 -3.52
CA HIS A 212 -17.33 28.15 -4.71
C HIS A 212 -16.71 26.80 -4.34
N VAL A 213 -17.44 25.73 -4.60
CA VAL A 213 -17.01 24.37 -4.26
C VAL A 213 -17.29 23.46 -5.44
N ALA A 214 -16.23 22.97 -6.08
CA ALA A 214 -16.30 22.02 -7.20
C ALA A 214 -16.11 20.58 -6.76
N THR A 215 -15.23 20.40 -5.78
CA THR A 215 -15.03 19.11 -5.12
C THR A 215 -15.05 19.34 -3.62
N LEU A 216 -15.88 18.59 -2.90
CA LEU A 216 -15.78 18.36 -1.47
C LEU A 216 -15.99 16.88 -1.21
N ALA A 217 -14.92 16.19 -0.84
CA ALA A 217 -14.99 14.82 -0.37
C ALA A 217 -14.43 14.75 1.06
N ILE A 218 -15.09 13.93 1.89
CA ILE A 218 -14.68 13.67 3.27
C ILE A 218 -14.46 12.16 3.42
N SER A 219 -13.42 11.78 4.15
CA SER A 219 -13.02 10.37 4.26
C SER A 219 -12.65 9.99 5.69
N GLU A 220 -13.11 8.82 6.13
CA GLU A 220 -12.63 8.15 7.35
C GLU A 220 -11.22 7.55 7.19
N TYR A 221 -10.76 7.39 5.94
CA TYR A 221 -9.50 6.78 5.59
C TYR A 221 -8.40 7.83 5.34
N SER A 222 -7.21 7.55 5.87
CA SER A 222 -5.95 8.16 5.45
C SER A 222 -5.32 7.30 4.34
N PHE A 223 -5.43 7.67 3.06
CA PHE A 223 -4.66 6.97 2.03
C PHE A 223 -3.28 7.60 1.92
N GLU A 224 -2.27 6.87 2.33
CA GLU A 224 -0.99 6.92 1.64
C GLU A 224 -0.88 5.53 0.99
N THR A 225 -0.72 5.46 -0.33
CA THR A 225 -0.34 4.22 -0.99
C THR A 225 1.17 4.07 -0.87
N TYR A 226 1.62 2.84 -0.67
CA TYR A 226 3.05 2.58 -0.52
C TYR A 226 3.44 1.31 -1.24
N THR A 227 4.62 1.35 -1.82
CA THR A 227 5.33 0.16 -2.25
C THR A 227 6.20 -0.30 -1.08
N ASN A 228 6.00 -1.54 -0.64
CA ASN A 228 6.90 -2.17 0.31
C ASN A 228 8.01 -2.88 -0.47
N ALA A 229 9.23 -2.42 -0.31
CA ALA A 229 10.43 -3.12 -0.74
C ALA A 229 10.96 -3.92 0.45
N TYR A 230 10.73 -5.23 0.44
CA TYR A 230 11.33 -6.15 1.40
C TYR A 230 12.76 -6.48 0.96
N THR A 231 13.73 -6.17 1.80
CA THR A 231 15.13 -6.50 1.57
C THR A 231 15.59 -7.52 2.59
N LEU A 232 16.09 -8.65 2.11
CA LEU A 232 16.78 -9.60 2.97
C LEU A 232 18.25 -9.16 3.07
N VAL A 233 18.68 -8.72 4.26
CA VAL A 233 20.01 -8.12 4.44
C VAL A 233 21.10 -9.18 4.58
N TYR A 234 20.74 -10.44 4.86
CA TYR A 234 21.69 -11.53 5.10
C TYR A 234 21.27 -12.84 4.42
N ASN A 235 22.25 -13.58 3.88
CA ASN A 235 22.09 -14.92 3.29
C ASN A 235 21.15 -15.02 2.08
N VAL A 236 21.16 -14.02 1.20
CA VAL A 236 20.37 -14.02 -0.04
C VAL A 236 21.19 -14.53 -1.22
N PRO A 237 20.63 -15.40 -2.07
CA PRO A 237 21.19 -15.67 -3.38
C PRO A 237 21.27 -14.41 -4.23
N SER A 238 22.42 -14.10 -4.82
CA SER A 238 22.55 -13.07 -5.86
C SER A 238 21.78 -13.42 -7.14
N ILE A 239 21.40 -14.69 -7.31
CA ILE A 239 20.65 -15.22 -8.45
C ILE A 239 19.60 -16.21 -7.91
N TRP A 240 18.35 -16.04 -8.34
CA TRP A 240 17.26 -16.93 -8.00
C TRP A 240 17.10 -18.07 -9.01
N THR A 241 16.82 -19.28 -8.54
CA THR A 241 16.56 -20.46 -9.39
C THR A 241 15.10 -20.85 -9.31
N VAL A 242 14.48 -21.20 -10.44
CA VAL A 242 13.06 -21.59 -10.50
C VAL A 242 12.79 -22.72 -9.51
N GLY A 243 11.77 -22.55 -8.67
CA GLY A 243 11.38 -23.51 -7.65
C GLY A 243 12.02 -23.29 -6.27
N GLN A 244 13.03 -22.42 -6.17
CA GLN A 244 13.61 -22.01 -4.89
C GLN A 244 12.56 -21.38 -3.98
N ARG A 245 12.61 -21.68 -2.69
CA ARG A 245 11.62 -21.22 -1.70
C ARG A 245 12.25 -20.48 -0.53
N VAL A 246 11.51 -19.54 0.03
CA VAL A 246 11.88 -18.78 1.23
C VAL A 246 10.68 -18.67 2.15
N LEU A 247 10.91 -18.81 3.46
CA LEU A 247 9.89 -18.54 4.48
C LEU A 247 10.09 -17.14 5.06
N VAL A 248 9.12 -16.26 4.86
CA VAL A 248 9.15 -14.90 5.41
C VAL A 248 8.15 -14.78 6.54
N PHE A 249 8.56 -14.12 7.63
CA PHE A 249 7.65 -13.65 8.67
C PHE A 249 7.49 -12.15 8.53
N ILE A 250 6.24 -11.69 8.41
CA ILE A 250 5.94 -10.28 8.33
C ILE A 250 5.72 -9.75 9.74
N PRO A 251 6.52 -8.77 10.21
CA PRO A 251 6.37 -8.24 11.55
C PRO A 251 4.94 -7.71 11.81
N PRO A 252 4.33 -7.95 12.99
CA PRO A 252 2.98 -7.50 13.32
C PRO A 252 2.75 -5.99 13.20
N GLU A 253 3.80 -5.21 13.39
CA GLU A 253 3.82 -3.75 13.26
C GLU A 253 3.84 -3.27 11.80
N THR A 254 3.96 -4.19 10.83
CA THR A 254 3.93 -3.84 9.40
C THR A 254 2.56 -3.28 9.04
N PRO A 255 2.43 -2.04 8.54
CA PRO A 255 1.14 -1.54 8.10
C PRO A 255 0.67 -2.29 6.85
N THR A 256 -0.53 -2.90 6.88
CA THR A 256 -1.09 -3.69 5.76
C THR A 256 -1.99 -2.90 4.81
N VAL A 257 -2.32 -1.66 5.16
CA VAL A 257 -3.27 -0.83 4.43
C VAL A 257 -2.53 -0.01 3.36
N GLY A 258 -3.05 -0.03 2.13
CA GLY A 258 -2.54 0.79 1.02
C GLY A 258 -1.31 0.22 0.29
N ILE A 259 -0.99 -1.06 0.46
CA ILE A 259 0.11 -1.72 -0.26
C ILE A 259 -0.35 -2.08 -1.68
N MET A 260 0.28 -1.48 -2.69
CA MET A 260 -0.03 -1.74 -4.10
C MET A 260 0.89 -2.81 -4.72
N GLU A 261 2.12 -2.88 -4.23
CA GLU A 261 3.13 -3.81 -4.71
C GLU A 261 4.07 -4.21 -3.57
N ASN A 262 4.47 -5.48 -3.59
CA ASN A 262 5.53 -6.00 -2.75
C ASN A 262 6.64 -6.53 -3.64
N THR A 263 7.88 -6.16 -3.34
CA THR A 263 9.05 -6.77 -3.97
C THR A 263 9.93 -7.42 -2.91
N LEU A 264 10.59 -8.52 -3.27
CA LEU A 264 11.67 -9.13 -2.49
C LEU A 264 12.98 -8.93 -3.25
N ASN A 265 13.87 -8.07 -2.73
CA ASN A 265 15.12 -7.67 -3.40
C ASN A 265 14.89 -7.24 -4.86
N GLY A 266 13.81 -6.48 -5.12
CA GLY A 266 13.46 -5.96 -6.45
C GLY A 266 12.68 -6.93 -7.35
N ILE A 267 12.38 -8.16 -6.91
CA ILE A 267 11.56 -9.11 -7.67
C ILE A 267 10.10 -9.04 -7.19
N PRO A 268 9.10 -8.94 -8.09
CA PRO A 268 7.70 -8.88 -7.72
C PRO A 268 7.20 -10.09 -6.92
N ILE A 269 6.39 -9.82 -5.90
CA ILE A 269 5.62 -10.81 -5.15
C ILE A 269 4.16 -10.67 -5.58
N ASN A 270 3.56 -11.73 -6.13
CA ASN A 270 2.23 -11.66 -6.74
C ASN A 270 1.07 -11.61 -5.73
N THR A 271 1.33 -11.23 -4.47
CA THR A 271 0.34 -11.23 -3.38
C THR A 271 0.71 -10.20 -2.32
N ILE A 272 -0.32 -9.65 -1.67
CA ILE A 272 -0.16 -8.77 -0.51
C ILE A 272 0.20 -9.61 0.70
N LEU A 273 1.35 -9.32 1.33
CA LEU A 273 1.77 -9.99 2.56
C LEU A 273 1.17 -9.24 3.76
N LEU A 274 0.35 -9.94 4.55
CA LEU A 274 -0.30 -9.37 5.72
C LEU A 274 0.62 -9.42 6.94
N ALA A 275 0.47 -8.43 7.83
CA ALA A 275 1.24 -8.32 9.05
C ALA A 275 0.94 -9.43 10.05
N GLY A 276 1.98 -9.85 10.78
CA GLY A 276 1.91 -10.93 11.75
C GLY A 276 1.72 -12.32 11.13
N LYS A 277 1.81 -12.45 9.80
CA LYS A 277 1.64 -13.71 9.07
C LYS A 277 2.96 -14.29 8.58
N ARG A 278 2.93 -15.59 8.28
CA ARG A 278 4.05 -16.35 7.70
C ARG A 278 3.69 -16.77 6.29
N TYR A 279 4.65 -16.65 5.40
CA TYR A 279 4.46 -17.01 4.00
C TYR A 279 5.63 -17.84 3.48
N GLU A 280 5.32 -18.87 2.69
CA GLU A 280 6.27 -19.52 1.80
C GLU A 280 6.19 -18.82 0.43
N LEU A 281 7.33 -18.26 0.01
CA LEU A 281 7.51 -17.63 -1.30
C LEU A 281 8.27 -18.60 -2.20
N ARG A 282 7.73 -18.94 -3.37
CA ARG A 282 8.37 -19.81 -4.37
C ARG A 282 8.68 -19.02 -5.63
N TYR A 283 9.95 -18.96 -6.02
CA TYR A 283 10.37 -18.27 -7.24
C TYR A 283 9.89 -19.01 -8.49
N THR A 284 9.26 -18.27 -9.41
CA THR A 284 8.67 -18.79 -10.65
C THR A 284 9.53 -18.51 -11.88
N GLY A 285 10.62 -17.76 -11.74
CA GLY A 285 11.46 -17.28 -12.84
C GLY A 285 11.32 -15.79 -13.14
N THR A 286 10.17 -15.19 -12.79
CA THR A 286 9.93 -13.74 -12.95
C THR A 286 9.32 -13.08 -11.71
N SER A 287 8.77 -13.88 -10.80
CA SER A 287 8.06 -13.41 -9.60
C SER A 287 8.12 -14.46 -8.49
N PHE A 288 7.56 -14.14 -7.33
CA PHE A 288 7.28 -15.11 -6.26
C PHE A 288 5.79 -15.46 -6.21
N ALA A 289 5.50 -16.76 -6.28
CA ALA A 289 4.22 -17.32 -5.88
C ALA A 289 4.16 -17.43 -4.36
N VAL A 290 3.00 -17.18 -3.76
CA VAL A 290 2.84 -17.05 -2.30
C VAL A 290 1.91 -18.13 -1.76
N LYS A 291 2.26 -18.69 -0.62
CA LYS A 291 1.40 -19.57 0.18
C LYS A 291 1.49 -19.16 1.65
N GLU A 292 0.37 -18.81 2.28
CA GLU A 292 0.31 -18.62 3.74
C GLU A 292 0.51 -19.98 4.44
N VAL A 293 1.28 -19.98 5.54
CA VAL A 293 1.68 -21.18 6.29
C VAL A 293 1.52 -21.01 7.79
#